data_AF-A0A1X6WVV0-F1
#
_entry.id   AF-A0A1X6WVV0-F1
#
_cell.length_a   1.000
_cell.length_b   1.000
_cell.length_c   1.000
_cell.angle_alpha   90.00
_cell.angle_beta   90.00
_cell.angle_gamma   90.00
#
_symmetry.space_group_name_H-M   'P 1'
#
loop_
_entity.id
_entity.type
_entity.pdbx_description
1 polymer ?
#
loop_
_entity_poly.entity_id
_entity_poly.type
_entity_poly.pdbx_seq_one_letter_code
_entity_poly.pdbx_strand_id
1 'polypeptide(L)'
;MPGARTPDAEAQVGEGYSRLLGLLADHEPTDPAVVDVRARQAVAVARAGRLDEALYQVDELVKDAERASGPEDATAVIAREAQAQVRELAGFPAEG
;
A
#
# COMPACT_ATOMS: atom_id res chain seq x y z
N MET A 1 -6.29 -17.66 -16.54
CA MET A 1 -7.00 -17.95 -15.29
C MET A 1 -7.30 -16.61 -14.64
N PRO A 2 -8.57 -16.17 -14.52
CA PRO A 2 -8.88 -14.96 -13.77
C PRO A 2 -8.64 -15.25 -12.29
N GLY A 3 -7.75 -14.47 -11.66
CA GLY A 3 -7.42 -14.62 -10.23
C GLY A 3 -8.69 -14.55 -9.40
N ALA A 4 -8.99 -15.63 -8.69
CA ALA A 4 -10.16 -15.70 -7.83
C ALA A 4 -10.07 -14.56 -6.80
N ARG A 5 -11.04 -13.65 -6.81
CA ARG A 5 -11.27 -12.72 -5.71
C ARG A 5 -11.53 -13.57 -4.47
N THR A 6 -10.51 -13.78 -3.64
CA THR A 6 -10.65 -14.59 -2.43
C THR A 6 -11.41 -13.75 -1.39
N PRO A 7 -12.40 -14.33 -0.69
CA PRO A 7 -13.15 -13.62 0.34
C PRO A 7 -12.25 -13.08 1.47
N ASP A 8 -11.11 -13.74 1.72
CA ASP A 8 -10.06 -13.25 2.61
C ASP A 8 -9.47 -11.89 2.19
N ALA A 9 -9.34 -11.61 0.89
CA ALA A 9 -8.71 -10.36 0.43
C ALA A 9 -9.58 -9.13 0.75
N GLU A 10 -10.90 -9.23 0.55
CA GLU A 10 -11.84 -8.15 0.89
C GLU A 10 -11.94 -7.95 2.41
N ALA A 11 -11.93 -9.04 3.19
CA ALA A 11 -11.86 -8.95 4.65
C ALA A 11 -10.58 -8.23 5.11
N GLN A 12 -9.43 -8.59 4.51
CA GLN A 12 -8.15 -7.95 4.80
C GLN A 12 -8.14 -6.45 4.46
N VAL A 13 -8.83 -6.03 3.39
CA VAL A 13 -9.00 -4.62 3.04
C VAL A 13 -9.79 -3.88 4.14
N GLY A 14 -10.90 -4.46 4.60
CA GLY A 14 -11.70 -3.87 5.68
C GLY A 14 -10.96 -3.76 7.01
N GLU A 15 -10.20 -4.80 7.37
CA GLU A 15 -9.34 -4.80 8.57
C GLU A 15 -8.23 -3.76 8.46
N GLY A 16 -7.59 -3.65 7.29
CA GLY A 16 -6.55 -2.66 7.01
C GLY A 16 -7.06 -1.22 7.20
N TYR A 17 -8.24 -0.92 6.66
CA TYR A 17 -8.85 0.40 6.80
C TYR A 17 -9.17 0.74 8.26
N SER A 18 -9.72 -0.22 9.01
CA SER A 18 -10.03 -0.03 10.44
C SER A 18 -8.77 0.23 11.26
N ARG A 19 -7.68 -0.50 10.95
CA ARG A 19 -6.39 -0.30 11.60
C ARG A 19 -5.76 1.05 11.25
N LEU A 20 -5.87 1.47 9.99
CA LEU A 20 -5.36 2.75 9.52
C LEU A 20 -6.06 3.91 10.23
N LEU A 21 -7.39 3.86 10.34
CA LEU A 21 -8.17 4.87 11.07
C LEU A 21 -7.76 4.97 12.55
N GLY A 22 -7.47 3.85 13.19
CA GLY A 22 -6.98 3.84 14.57
C GLY A 22 -5.61 4.49 14.72
N LEU A 23 -4.67 4.22 13.80
CA LEU A 23 -3.34 4.81 13.87
C LEU A 23 -3.36 6.32 13.58
N LEU A 24 -4.14 6.76 12.59
CA LEU A 24 -4.24 8.17 12.22
C LEU A 24 -4.88 9.05 13.31
N ALA A 25 -5.45 8.46 14.37
CA ALA A 25 -5.94 9.20 15.53
C ALA A 25 -4.79 9.74 16.40
N ASP A 26 -3.65 9.03 16.43
CA ASP A 26 -2.52 9.29 17.32
C ASP A 26 -1.20 9.59 16.58
N HIS A 27 -1.15 9.33 15.27
CA HIS A 27 0.07 9.35 14.45
C HIS A 27 -0.09 10.15 13.16
N GLU A 28 1.01 10.75 12.71
CA GLU A 28 1.06 11.43 11.42
C GLU A 28 0.97 10.40 10.27
N PRO A 29 0.41 10.78 9.10
CA PRO A 29 0.27 9.87 7.95
C PRO A 29 1.59 9.26 7.43
N THR A 30 2.72 9.84 7.84
CA THR A 30 4.09 9.49 7.46
C THR A 30 4.83 8.76 8.58
N ASP A 31 4.20 8.52 9.72
CA ASP A 31 4.77 7.69 10.78
C ASP A 31 5.04 6.27 10.26
N PRO A 32 6.15 5.62 10.67
CA PRO A 32 6.53 4.31 10.16
C PRO A 32 5.45 3.23 10.31
N ALA A 33 4.72 3.25 11.43
CA ALA A 33 3.63 2.32 11.69
C ALA A 33 2.43 2.56 10.75
N VAL A 34 2.14 3.83 10.42
CA VAL A 34 1.07 4.20 9.49
C VAL A 34 1.46 3.81 8.07
N VAL A 35 2.70 4.09 7.66
CA VAL A 35 3.22 3.74 6.34
C VAL A 35 3.20 2.22 6.09
N ASP A 36 3.60 1.41 7.06
CA ASP A 36 3.52 -0.06 6.97
C ASP A 36 2.08 -0.54 6.75
N VAL A 37 1.11 0.02 7.48
CA VAL A 37 -0.31 -0.33 7.31
C VAL A 37 -0.86 0.13 5.96
N ARG A 38 -0.53 1.35 5.51
CA ARG A 38 -0.93 1.86 4.18
C ARG A 38 -0.36 0.98 3.06
N ALA A 39 0.92 0.57 3.17
CA ALA A 39 1.58 -0.31 2.23
C ALA A 39 0.87 -1.67 2.13
N ARG A 40 0.61 -2.31 3.26
CA ARG A 40 -0.10 -3.61 3.32
C ARG A 40 -1.53 -3.51 2.81
N GLN A 41 -2.23 -2.42 3.12
CA GLN A 41 -3.57 -2.16 2.62
C GLN A 41 -3.57 -2.08 1.09
N ALA A 42 -2.66 -1.32 0.49
CA ALA A 42 -2.60 -1.19 -0.97
C ALA A 42 -2.32 -2.54 -1.66
N VAL A 43 -1.44 -3.38 -1.09
CA VAL A 43 -1.21 -4.75 -1.59
C VAL A 43 -2.47 -5.62 -1.46
N ALA A 44 -3.22 -5.51 -0.35
CA ALA A 44 -4.47 -6.24 -0.17
C ALA A 44 -5.54 -5.81 -1.20
N VAL A 45 -5.64 -4.50 -1.46
CA VAL A 45 -6.53 -3.93 -2.48
C VAL A 45 -6.17 -4.45 -3.88
N ALA A 46 -4.87 -4.55 -4.20
CA ALA A 46 -4.42 -5.14 -5.47
C ALA A 46 -4.81 -6.62 -5.57
N ARG A 47 -4.60 -7.41 -4.51
CA ARG A 47 -4.99 -8.83 -4.45
C ARG A 47 -6.50 -9.04 -4.56
N ALA A 48 -7.31 -8.09 -4.11
CA ALA A 48 -8.77 -8.10 -4.30
C ALA A 48 -9.20 -7.78 -5.75
N GLY A 49 -8.25 -7.43 -6.62
CA GLY A 49 -8.47 -7.11 -8.04
C GLY A 49 -8.78 -5.64 -8.30
N ARG A 50 -8.65 -4.76 -7.29
CA ARG A 50 -8.86 -3.30 -7.41
C ARG A 50 -7.54 -2.61 -7.76
N LEU A 51 -6.98 -2.96 -8.92
CA LEU A 51 -5.62 -2.60 -9.31
C LEU A 51 -5.41 -1.08 -9.46
N ASP A 52 -6.32 -0.36 -10.13
CA ASP A 52 -6.24 1.10 -10.30
C ASP A 52 -6.17 1.83 -8.96
N GLU A 53 -6.98 1.38 -8.00
CA GLU A 53 -7.01 1.97 -6.68
C GLU A 53 -5.75 1.65 -5.88
N ALA A 54 -5.27 0.41 -5.94
CA ALA A 54 -4.03 0.03 -5.29
C ALA A 54 -2.84 0.83 -5.84
N LEU A 55 -2.77 1.00 -7.16
CA LEU A 55 -1.74 1.78 -7.85
C LEU A 55 -1.77 3.25 -7.40
N TYR A 56 -2.95 3.85 -7.31
CA TYR A 56 -3.12 5.20 -6.77
C TYR A 56 -2.65 5.29 -5.31
N GLN A 57 -3.03 4.32 -4.47
CA GLN A 57 -2.65 4.29 -3.05
C GLN A 57 -1.13 4.21 -2.84
N VAL A 58 -0.43 3.34 -3.59
CA VAL A 58 1.04 3.23 -3.47
C VAL A 58 1.79 4.43 -4.05
N ASP A 59 1.27 5.05 -5.12
CA ASP A 59 1.89 6.24 -5.71
C ASP A 59 1.84 7.45 -4.76
N GLU A 60 0.68 7.69 -4.15
CA GLU A 60 0.54 8.72 -3.12
C GLU A 60 1.36 8.40 -1.87
N LEU A 61 1.42 7.13 -1.45
CA LEU A 61 2.24 6.72 -0.30
C LEU A 61 3.73 7.01 -0.51
N VAL A 62 4.27 6.72 -1.70
CA VAL A 62 5.67 7.02 -2.03
C VAL A 62 5.90 8.53 -1.99
N LYS A 63 5.03 9.33 -2.62
CA LYS A 63 5.15 10.81 -2.60
C LYS A 63 5.12 11.38 -1.19
N ASP A 64 4.21 10.88 -0.34
CA ASP A 64 4.09 11.34 1.05
C ASP A 64 5.36 11.00 1.85
N ALA A 65 5.82 9.75 1.75
CA ALA A 65 7.01 9.28 2.48
C ALA A 65 8.29 10.00 2.03
N GLU A 66 8.47 10.19 0.72
CA GLU A 66 9.63 10.90 0.17
C GLU A 66 9.61 12.39 0.51
N ARG A 67 8.43 13.03 0.55
CA ARG A 67 8.31 14.45 0.94
C ARG A 67 8.62 14.66 2.42
N ALA A 68 8.24 13.73 3.28
CA ALA A 68 8.40 13.86 4.73
C ALA A 68 9.84 13.58 5.20
N SER A 69 10.43 12.48 4.72
CA SER A 69 11.70 11.96 5.26
C SER A 69 12.80 11.82 4.22
N GLY A 70 12.49 12.02 2.94
CA GLY A 70 13.42 11.83 1.83
C GLY A 70 13.41 10.41 1.24
N PRO A 71 14.01 10.21 0.06
CA PRO A 71 13.92 8.96 -0.71
C PRO A 71 14.76 7.81 -0.15
N GLU A 72 15.69 8.06 0.76
CA GLU A 72 16.54 7.02 1.38
C GLU A 72 16.02 6.58 2.75
N ASP A 73 14.95 7.20 3.26
CA ASP A 73 14.36 6.84 4.53
C ASP A 73 13.66 5.47 4.47
N ALA A 74 13.63 4.77 5.61
CA ALA A 74 12.97 3.48 5.74
C ALA A 74 11.50 3.52 5.32
N THR A 75 10.77 4.61 5.61
CA THR A 75 9.36 4.75 5.20
C THR A 75 9.21 4.84 3.69
N ALA A 76 10.10 5.57 3.01
CA ALA A 76 10.11 5.68 1.55
C ALA A 76 10.47 4.34 0.89
N VAL A 77 11.41 3.59 1.46
CA VAL A 77 11.77 2.25 0.99
C VAL A 77 10.58 1.30 1.08
N ILE A 78 9.89 1.25 2.24
CA ILE A 78 8.68 0.41 2.43
C ILE A 78 7.60 0.77 1.40
N ALA A 79 7.38 2.07 1.16
CA ALA A 79 6.41 2.53 0.18
C ALA A 79 6.75 2.07 -1.25
N ARG A 80 8.03 2.13 -1.64
CA ARG A 80 8.49 1.67 -2.96
C ARG A 80 8.41 0.15 -3.12
N GLU A 81 8.72 -0.61 -2.08
CA GLU A 81 8.55 -2.07 -2.10
C GLU A 81 7.08 -2.46 -2.31
N ALA A 82 6.16 -1.77 -1.64
CA ALA A 82 4.73 -1.96 -1.86
C ALA A 82 4.30 -1.57 -3.27
N GLN A 83 4.83 -0.47 -3.80
CA GLN A 83 4.58 -0.05 -5.17
C GLN A 83 5.02 -1.11 -6.20
N ALA A 84 6.21 -1.67 -6.02
CA ALA A 84 6.72 -2.74 -6.89
C ALA A 84 5.81 -3.97 -6.86
N GLN A 85 5.38 -4.40 -5.67
CA GLN A 85 4.46 -5.53 -5.51
C GLN A 85 3.09 -5.27 -6.17
N VAL A 86 2.52 -4.09 -5.98
CA VAL A 86 1.23 -3.73 -6.60
C VAL A 86 1.35 -3.69 -8.13
N ARG A 87 2.46 -3.16 -8.66
CA ARG A 87 2.71 -3.16 -10.11
C ARG A 87 2.85 -4.58 -10.67
N GLU A 88 3.57 -5.46 -9.99
CA GLU A 88 3.67 -6.87 -10.37
C GLU A 88 2.29 -7.53 -10.43
N LEU A 89 1.46 -7.34 -9.38
CA LEU A 89 0.09 -7.86 -9.34
C LEU A 89 -0.80 -7.27 -10.45
N ALA A 90 -0.55 -6.04 -10.86
CA ALA A 90 -1.23 -5.39 -11.97
C ALA A 90 -0.71 -5.81 -13.35
N GLY A 91 0.33 -6.63 -13.42
CA GLY A 91 0.97 -7.04 -14.67
C GLY A 91 1.84 -5.94 -15.31
N PHE A 92 2.19 -4.89 -14.55
CA PHE A 92 3.22 -3.93 -14.92
C PHE A 92 4.55 -4.43 -14.30
N PRO A 93 5.44 -5.07 -15.07
CA PRO A 93 6.72 -5.49 -14.50
C PRO A 93 7.46 -4.26 -13.95
N ALA A 94 8.08 -4.42 -12.78
CA ALA A 94 9.05 -3.44 -12.30
C ALA A 94 10.16 -3.36 -13.35
N GLU A 95 10.37 -2.18 -13.93
CA GLU A 95 11.46 -1.97 -14.89
C GLU A 95 12.78 -2.35 -14.22
N GLY A 96 13.47 -3.33 -14.81
CA GLY A 96 14.72 -3.91 -14.31
C GLY A 96 15.96 -3.13 -14.69
#